data_AF-A0A7J9RAY0-F1
#
_entry.id   AF-A0A7J9RAY0-F1
#
_cell.length_a   1.000
_cell.length_b   1.000
_cell.length_c   1.000
_cell.angle_alpha   90.00
_cell.angle_beta   90.00
_cell.angle_gamma   90.00
#
_symmetry.space_group_name_H-M   'P 1'
#
loop_
_entity.id
_entity.type
_entity.pdbx_description
1 polymer ?
#
loop_
_entity_poly.entity_id
_entity_poly.type
_entity_poly.pdbx_seq_one_letter_code
_entity_poly.pdbx_strand_id
1 'polypeptide(L)'
;MPIKIGLIGKTNTGKTTFFNAATLSSEEISSYPFTTKKPISGISHAITLCVHPEFKVEDNPNNSKCVDGWRYIPIELIDLPGLIKDAWKGKGLGNQFLSIAAQSDALLHVVDASGGIDSAGQISEVGTGDPISDFADIEEELIMWYLKILEGNREKVSKAISGGTDTIDAITDLYRG
;
A
#
# COMPACT_ATOMS: atom_id res chain seq x y z
N MET A 1 5.48 -14.78 7.04
CA MET A 1 5.50 -13.31 7.07
C MET A 1 4.04 -12.83 7.06
N PRO A 2 3.70 -11.78 7.82
CA PRO A 2 2.38 -11.15 7.71
C PRO A 2 2.21 -10.52 6.32
N ILE A 3 0.97 -10.48 5.84
CA ILE A 3 0.62 -9.79 4.60
C ILE A 3 0.80 -8.29 4.83
N LYS A 4 1.52 -7.62 3.93
CA LYS A 4 1.79 -6.18 3.95
C LYS A 4 0.81 -5.44 3.06
N ILE A 5 0.10 -4.47 3.61
CA ILE A 5 -0.85 -3.63 2.88
C ILE A 5 -0.40 -2.17 2.97
N GLY A 6 -0.05 -1.58 1.83
CA GLY A 6 0.34 -0.18 1.72
C GLY A 6 -0.86 0.73 1.51
N LEU A 7 -1.06 1.73 2.36
CA LEU A 7 -2.11 2.74 2.21
C LEU A 7 -1.64 3.83 1.24
N ILE A 8 -2.41 4.08 0.18
CA ILE A 8 -2.15 5.12 -0.82
C ILE A 8 -3.34 6.08 -0.96
N GLY A 9 -3.09 7.25 -1.56
CA GLY A 9 -4.09 8.29 -1.77
C GLY A 9 -3.52 9.69 -1.57
N LYS A 10 -4.25 10.72 -2.02
CA LYS A 10 -3.85 12.13 -1.86
C LYS A 10 -3.67 12.54 -0.41
N THR A 11 -2.97 13.64 -0.14
CA THR A 11 -2.89 14.21 1.22
C THR A 11 -4.29 14.54 1.75
N ASN A 12 -4.49 14.44 3.07
CA ASN A 12 -5.76 14.79 3.75
C ASN A 12 -7.00 13.94 3.40
N THR A 13 -6.88 12.86 2.61
CA THR A 13 -7.95 11.89 2.32
C THR A 13 -8.41 11.04 3.51
N GLY A 14 -7.73 11.14 4.66
CA GLY A 14 -8.02 10.32 5.85
C GLY A 14 -7.17 9.05 6.00
N LYS A 15 -6.11 8.85 5.20
CA LYS A 15 -5.19 7.69 5.33
C LYS A 15 -4.68 7.46 6.75
N THR A 16 -4.07 8.46 7.36
CA THR A 16 -3.50 8.34 8.72
C THR A 16 -4.60 8.13 9.77
N THR A 17 -5.78 8.70 9.57
CA THR A 17 -6.96 8.44 10.41
C THR A 17 -7.38 6.98 10.33
N PHE A 18 -7.47 6.43 9.12
CA PHE A 18 -7.77 5.01 8.90
C PHE A 18 -6.69 4.11 9.52
N PHE A 19 -5.41 4.43 9.31
CA PHE A 19 -4.28 3.69 9.88
C PHE A 19 -4.39 3.58 11.40
N ASN A 20 -4.59 4.71 12.10
CA ASN A 20 -4.69 4.75 13.55
C ASN A 20 -5.90 3.94 14.06
N ALA A 21 -7.06 4.08 13.39
CA ALA A 21 -8.26 3.35 13.74
C ALA A 21 -8.10 1.83 13.53
N ALA A 22 -7.52 1.42 12.40
CA ALA A 22 -7.37 0.01 12.02
C ALA A 22 -6.33 -0.72 12.86
N THR A 23 -5.28 -0.04 13.32
CA THR A 23 -4.22 -0.64 14.14
C THR A 23 -4.53 -0.61 15.63
N LEU A 24 -5.63 0.06 16.05
CA LEU A 24 -5.99 0.29 17.46
C LEU A 24 -4.80 0.86 18.27
N SER A 25 -3.90 1.58 17.59
CA SER A 25 -2.58 1.89 18.12
C SER A 25 -2.62 3.05 19.11
N SER A 26 -2.00 2.82 20.28
CA SER A 26 -1.65 3.83 21.28
C SER A 26 -0.14 3.89 21.59
N GLU A 27 0.70 3.08 20.95
CA GLU A 27 2.17 3.00 21.23
C GLU A 27 3.05 2.72 19.98
N GLU A 28 4.37 2.79 20.21
CA GLU A 28 5.41 3.52 19.46
C GLU A 28 5.61 3.25 17.97
N ILE A 29 5.60 4.36 17.22
CA ILE A 29 6.10 4.53 15.87
C ILE A 29 7.56 4.06 15.81
N SER A 30 7.84 2.92 15.18
CA SER A 30 9.22 2.48 14.95
C SER A 30 9.87 3.38 13.89
N SER A 31 10.62 4.39 14.34
CA SER A 31 11.35 5.30 13.46
C SER A 31 12.66 4.66 13.00
N TYR A 32 12.71 4.09 11.80
CA TYR A 32 13.99 3.89 11.12
C TYR A 32 14.60 5.28 10.82
N PRO A 33 15.92 5.52 10.87
CA PRO A 33 16.47 6.87 10.76
C PRO A 33 16.70 7.31 9.31
N PHE A 34 16.62 8.63 9.07
CA PHE A 34 16.89 9.42 7.84
C PHE A 34 15.70 9.84 6.93
N THR A 35 15.18 11.04 7.27
CA THR A 35 14.68 12.17 6.44
C THR A 35 13.39 12.06 5.58
N THR A 36 12.46 13.00 5.86
CA THR A 36 11.27 13.47 5.10
C THR A 36 10.05 12.54 5.08
N LYS A 37 9.20 12.63 6.12
CA LYS A 37 7.97 11.83 6.38
C LYS A 37 8.13 10.34 6.04
N LYS A 38 8.66 9.57 6.99
CA LYS A 38 8.82 8.13 6.84
C LYS A 38 7.47 7.39 6.88
N PRO A 39 7.34 6.27 6.15
CA PRO A 39 6.18 5.41 6.28
C PRO A 39 6.00 4.96 7.73
N ILE A 40 4.76 4.92 8.19
CA ILE A 40 4.40 4.39 9.51
C ILE A 40 3.88 2.98 9.29
N SER A 41 4.43 1.97 9.97
CA SER A 41 3.89 0.61 9.93
C SER A 41 3.30 0.20 11.26
N GLY A 42 2.28 -0.66 11.22
CA GLY A 42 1.58 -1.14 12.40
C GLY A 42 0.83 -2.43 12.13
N ILE A 43 0.59 -3.21 13.18
CA ILE A 43 -0.17 -4.46 13.06
C ILE A 43 -1.67 -4.15 13.17
N SER A 44 -2.43 -4.62 12.19
CA SER A 44 -3.89 -4.68 12.22
C SER A 44 -4.34 -6.13 12.04
N HIS A 45 -5.64 -6.38 12.04
CA HIS A 45 -6.20 -7.72 11.95
C HIS A 45 -7.32 -7.77 10.92
N ALA A 46 -7.21 -8.70 9.96
CA ALA A 46 -8.36 -9.15 9.21
C ALA A 46 -9.19 -10.09 10.10
N ILE A 47 -10.48 -9.79 10.23
CA ILE A 47 -11.40 -10.52 11.11
C ILE A 47 -12.32 -11.38 10.27
N THR A 48 -12.36 -12.67 10.57
CA THR A 48 -13.25 -13.65 9.93
C THR A 48 -13.81 -14.63 10.96
N LEU A 49 -14.82 -15.40 10.60
CA LEU A 49 -15.27 -16.52 11.41
C LEU A 49 -14.14 -17.56 11.48
N CYS A 50 -13.82 -18.01 12.69
CA CYS A 50 -12.92 -19.12 12.87
C CYS A 50 -13.60 -20.41 12.40
N VAL A 51 -12.85 -21.27 11.75
CA VAL A 51 -13.35 -22.56 11.24
C VAL A 51 -13.50 -23.62 12.34
N HIS A 52 -12.83 -23.43 13.50
CA HIS A 52 -12.82 -24.43 14.57
C HIS A 52 -14.22 -24.85 15.10
N PRO A 53 -15.23 -23.96 15.23
CA PRO A 53 -16.57 -24.34 15.66
C PRO A 53 -17.31 -25.20 14.62
N GLU A 54 -17.12 -24.90 13.34
CA GLU A 54 -17.74 -25.62 12.21
C GLU A 54 -17.15 -27.02 12.07
N PHE A 55 -15.82 -27.12 12.05
CA PHE A 55 -15.10 -28.38 11.83
C PHE A 55 -14.90 -29.18 13.11
N LYS A 56 -15.28 -28.65 14.28
CA LYS A 56 -15.10 -29.28 15.60
C LYS A 56 -13.65 -29.70 15.88
N VAL A 57 -12.72 -28.84 15.49
CA VAL A 57 -11.28 -29.01 15.70
C VAL A 57 -10.79 -28.11 16.83
N GLU A 58 -9.64 -28.45 17.41
CA GLU A 58 -8.98 -27.58 18.40
C GLU A 58 -8.32 -26.39 17.70
N ASP A 59 -8.51 -25.18 18.25
CA ASP A 59 -7.87 -23.97 17.75
C ASP A 59 -6.40 -23.90 18.21
N ASN A 60 -5.46 -24.28 17.34
CA ASN A 60 -4.02 -24.20 17.64
C ASN A 60 -3.15 -23.63 16.48
N PRO A 61 -3.52 -22.52 15.84
CA PRO A 61 -2.66 -21.86 14.85
C PRO A 61 -1.49 -21.09 15.50
N ASN A 62 -0.31 -21.13 14.89
CA ASN A 62 0.87 -20.39 15.39
C ASN A 62 0.87 -18.89 15.05
N ASN A 63 -0.05 -18.42 14.18
CA ASN A 63 0.06 -17.13 13.51
C ASN A 63 -1.23 -16.29 13.54
N SER A 64 -2.25 -16.69 14.28
CA SER A 64 -3.51 -15.96 14.42
C SER A 64 -4.16 -16.30 15.74
N LYS A 65 -5.02 -15.43 16.26
CA LYS A 65 -5.73 -15.66 17.52
C LYS A 65 -7.21 -15.87 17.24
N CYS A 66 -7.83 -16.84 17.92
CA CYS A 66 -9.29 -16.90 18.01
C CYS A 66 -9.78 -16.31 19.33
N VAL A 67 -10.84 -15.49 19.28
CA VAL A 67 -11.57 -14.99 20.45
C VAL A 67 -13.06 -15.15 20.15
N ASP A 68 -13.76 -15.93 20.98
CA ASP A 68 -15.22 -16.14 20.86
C ASP A 68 -15.70 -16.53 19.46
N GLY A 69 -14.95 -17.40 18.77
CA GLY A 69 -15.27 -17.86 17.41
C GLY A 69 -14.85 -16.91 16.29
N TRP A 70 -14.29 -15.73 16.60
CA TRP A 70 -13.71 -14.80 15.63
C TRP A 70 -12.21 -15.00 15.52
N ARG A 71 -11.69 -15.09 14.30
CA ARG A 71 -10.27 -15.24 14.00
C ARG A 71 -9.68 -13.90 13.59
N TYR A 72 -8.62 -13.51 14.29
CA TYR A 72 -7.84 -12.30 14.07
C TYR A 72 -6.55 -12.67 13.35
N ILE A 73 -6.49 -12.38 12.06
CA ILE A 73 -5.35 -12.69 11.19
C ILE A 73 -4.48 -11.43 11.11
N PRO A 74 -3.24 -11.45 11.62
CA PRO A 74 -2.38 -10.27 11.63
C PRO A 74 -1.99 -9.86 10.21
N ILE A 75 -2.15 -8.57 9.93
CA ILE A 75 -1.73 -7.89 8.71
C ILE A 75 -0.84 -6.71 9.09
N GLU A 76 0.21 -6.46 8.33
CA GLU A 76 1.05 -5.27 8.49
C GLU A 76 0.49 -4.16 7.60
N LEU A 77 -0.07 -3.12 8.22
CA LEU A 77 -0.47 -1.92 7.52
C LEU A 77 0.72 -0.96 7.44
N ILE A 78 0.87 -0.30 6.30
CA ILE A 78 1.94 0.68 6.06
C ILE A 78 1.29 1.96 5.53
N ASP A 79 1.29 3.04 6.30
CA ASP A 79 0.87 4.38 5.84
C ASP A 79 1.97 4.97 4.97
N LEU A 80 1.75 5.02 3.66
CA LEU A 80 2.69 5.63 2.73
C LEU A 80 2.46 7.15 2.68
N PRO A 81 3.54 7.96 2.58
CA PRO A 81 3.40 9.38 2.33
C PRO A 81 2.49 9.62 1.12
N GLY A 82 1.60 10.59 1.23
CA GLY A 82 0.68 10.92 0.14
C GLY A 82 1.43 11.13 -1.17
N LEU A 83 0.95 10.49 -2.24
CA LEU A 83 1.50 10.65 -3.58
C LEU A 83 1.41 12.13 -3.97
N ILE A 84 2.58 12.72 -4.23
CA ILE A 84 2.67 14.07 -4.77
C ILE A 84 2.54 13.93 -6.28
N LYS A 85 1.71 14.78 -6.90
CA LYS A 85 1.61 14.89 -8.36
C LYS A 85 3.01 14.98 -8.99
N ASP A 86 3.23 14.28 -10.10
CA ASP A 86 4.51 14.16 -10.79
C ASP A 86 5.60 13.40 -9.99
N ALA A 87 5.24 12.54 -9.03
CA ALA A 87 6.23 11.75 -8.28
C ALA A 87 7.08 10.87 -9.19
N TRP A 88 6.50 10.35 -10.28
CA TRP A 88 7.22 9.55 -11.29
C TRP A 88 8.30 10.35 -12.05
N LYS A 89 8.24 11.69 -12.08
CA LYS A 89 9.24 12.55 -12.76
C LYS A 89 10.58 12.63 -12.03
N GLY A 90 10.74 11.99 -10.87
CA GLY A 90 12.05 11.77 -10.24
C GLY A 90 12.50 12.83 -9.24
N LYS A 91 11.57 13.59 -8.65
CA LYS A 91 11.88 14.46 -7.51
C LYS A 91 12.05 13.62 -6.23
N GLY A 92 13.21 12.99 -6.04
CA GLY A 92 13.78 12.46 -4.77
C GLY A 92 12.91 11.55 -3.86
N LEU A 93 11.76 12.04 -3.38
CA LEU A 93 10.78 11.34 -2.54
C LEU A 93 10.10 10.16 -3.24
N GLY A 94 9.96 10.22 -4.57
CA GLY A 94 9.33 9.16 -5.37
C GLY A 94 9.97 7.79 -5.10
N ASN A 95 11.29 7.66 -5.24
CA ASN A 95 11.97 6.37 -5.12
C ASN A 95 11.77 5.65 -3.77
N GLN A 96 11.63 6.39 -2.66
CA GLN A 96 11.35 5.79 -1.36
C GLN A 96 9.92 5.25 -1.28
N PHE A 97 8.92 6.03 -1.71
CA PHE A 97 7.54 5.57 -1.82
C PHE A 97 7.45 4.29 -2.65
N LEU A 98 8.14 4.29 -3.80
CA LEU A 98 8.10 3.18 -4.76
C LEU A 98 8.72 1.90 -4.19
N SER A 99 9.82 2.01 -3.44
CA SER A 99 10.43 0.86 -2.77
C SER A 99 9.50 0.24 -1.74
N ILE A 100 8.67 1.02 -1.05
CA ILE A 100 7.77 0.50 -0.01
C ILE A 100 6.48 -0.02 -0.64
N ALA A 101 5.96 0.66 -1.66
CA ALA A 101 4.81 0.20 -2.44
C ALA A 101 5.10 -1.15 -3.11
N ALA A 102 6.30 -1.33 -3.68
CA ALA A 102 6.75 -2.60 -4.27
C ALA A 102 6.96 -3.73 -3.24
N GLN A 103 7.24 -3.39 -1.98
CA GLN A 103 7.35 -4.36 -0.88
C GLN A 103 6.01 -4.72 -0.24
N SER A 104 4.92 -4.06 -0.65
CA SER A 104 3.57 -4.33 -0.15
C SER A 104 2.93 -5.44 -1.01
N ASP A 105 2.29 -6.41 -0.37
CA ASP A 105 1.55 -7.47 -1.06
C ASP A 105 0.28 -6.94 -1.72
N ALA A 106 -0.29 -5.85 -1.17
CA ALA A 106 -1.42 -5.14 -1.74
C ALA A 106 -1.35 -3.64 -1.44
N LEU A 107 -2.01 -2.83 -2.27
CA LEU A 107 -2.21 -1.40 -2.03
C LEU A 107 -3.68 -1.13 -1.74
N LEU A 108 -3.96 -0.38 -0.67
CA LEU A 108 -5.30 0.09 -0.31
C LEU A 108 -5.41 1.58 -0.60
N HIS A 109 -6.22 1.93 -1.59
CA HIS A 109 -6.41 3.33 -2.00
C HIS A 109 -7.53 4.00 -1.20
N VAL A 110 -7.14 4.98 -0.38
CA VAL A 110 -8.06 5.83 0.38
C VAL A 110 -8.42 7.06 -0.44
N VAL A 111 -9.72 7.20 -0.74
CA VAL A 111 -10.30 8.29 -1.51
C VAL A 111 -11.26 9.07 -0.63
N ASP A 112 -11.16 10.41 -0.65
CA ASP A 112 -12.11 11.28 0.06
C ASP A 112 -13.44 11.35 -0.70
N ALA A 113 -14.45 10.62 -0.24
CA ALA A 113 -15.77 10.65 -0.85
C ALA A 113 -16.56 11.93 -0.53
N SER A 114 -16.12 12.76 0.42
CA SER A 114 -16.81 14.01 0.76
C SER A 114 -16.55 15.13 -0.25
N GLY A 115 -15.50 15.01 -1.08
CA GLY A 115 -15.05 16.09 -1.95
C GLY A 115 -14.62 17.33 -1.16
N GLY A 116 -14.08 17.13 0.05
CA GLY A 116 -13.55 18.18 0.92
C GLY A 116 -12.04 18.38 0.72
N ILE A 117 -11.47 17.81 -0.34
CA ILE A 117 -10.10 18.06 -0.79
C ILE A 117 -10.09 18.57 -2.23
N ASP A 118 -9.19 19.50 -2.50
CA ASP A 118 -8.94 19.99 -3.86
C ASP A 118 -7.99 19.07 -4.64
N SER A 119 -7.78 19.39 -5.92
CA SER A 119 -6.89 18.64 -6.80
C SER A 119 -5.43 18.51 -6.29
N ALA A 120 -4.98 19.43 -5.43
CA ALA A 120 -3.66 19.42 -4.81
C ALA A 120 -3.63 18.68 -3.46
N GLY A 121 -4.76 18.11 -3.02
CA GLY A 121 -4.91 17.43 -1.74
C GLY A 121 -4.94 18.38 -0.54
N GLN A 122 -5.31 19.65 -0.75
CA GLN A 122 -5.55 20.62 0.32
C GLN A 122 -7.02 20.58 0.73
N ILE A 123 -7.29 20.92 1.98
CA ILE A 123 -8.67 20.94 2.50
C ILE A 123 -9.44 22.08 1.82
N SER A 124 -10.61 21.75 1.27
CA SER A 124 -11.55 22.64 0.61
C SER A 124 -12.97 22.49 1.18
N GLU A 125 -13.93 23.25 0.64
CA GLU A 125 -15.33 23.09 1.01
C GLU A 125 -15.86 21.72 0.53
N VAL A 126 -16.67 21.06 1.34
CA VAL A 126 -17.28 19.76 1.01
C VAL A 126 -18.05 19.84 -0.31
N GLY A 127 -17.85 18.86 -1.18
CA GLY A 127 -18.47 18.78 -2.51
C GLY A 127 -17.78 19.61 -3.60
N THR A 128 -16.66 20.26 -3.31
CA THR A 128 -15.86 20.99 -4.32
C THR A 128 -14.80 20.13 -4.99
N GLY A 129 -14.33 19.10 -4.29
CA GLY A 129 -13.42 18.07 -4.82
C GLY A 129 -14.12 17.06 -5.72
N ASP A 130 -13.31 16.32 -6.47
CA ASP A 130 -13.78 15.26 -7.35
C ASP A 130 -13.09 13.93 -7.00
N PRO A 131 -13.77 13.04 -6.24
CA PRO A 131 -13.22 11.74 -5.85
C PRO A 131 -12.87 10.83 -7.03
N ILE A 132 -13.56 10.98 -8.16
CA ILE A 132 -13.32 10.17 -9.37
C ILE A 132 -12.02 10.64 -10.04
N SER A 133 -11.85 11.95 -10.18
CA SER A 133 -10.59 12.52 -10.66
C SER A 133 -9.43 12.20 -9.73
N ASP A 134 -9.64 12.23 -8.41
CA ASP A 134 -8.61 11.86 -7.44
C ASP A 134 -8.17 10.40 -7.58
N PHE A 135 -9.13 9.49 -7.80
CA PHE A 135 -8.85 8.09 -8.08
C PHE A 135 -7.99 7.94 -9.35
N ALA A 136 -8.43 8.59 -10.44
CA ALA A 136 -7.78 8.51 -11.75
C ALA A 136 -6.35 9.10 -11.71
N ASP A 137 -6.14 10.23 -11.03
CA ASP A 137 -4.82 10.86 -10.88
C ASP A 137 -3.80 9.89 -10.25
N ILE A 138 -4.21 9.20 -9.18
CA ILE A 138 -3.33 8.27 -8.47
C ILE A 138 -3.09 6.99 -9.30
N GLU A 139 -4.11 6.50 -9.99
CA GLU A 139 -3.98 5.35 -10.90
C GLU A 139 -3.01 5.66 -12.05
N GLU A 140 -3.12 6.84 -12.67
CA GLU A 140 -2.21 7.30 -13.72
C GLU A 140 -0.77 7.39 -13.21
N GLU A 141 -0.54 7.96 -12.02
CA GLU A 141 0.79 8.03 -11.40
C GLU A 141 1.41 6.64 -11.19
N LEU A 142 0.61 5.65 -10.76
CA LEU A 142 1.05 4.26 -10.60
C LEU A 142 1.39 3.61 -11.95
N ILE A 143 0.54 3.79 -12.97
CA ILE A 143 0.78 3.26 -14.32
C ILE A 143 2.06 3.84 -14.92
N MET A 144 2.21 5.16 -14.87
CA MET A 144 3.39 5.86 -15.38
C MET A 144 4.66 5.45 -14.64
N TRP A 145 4.56 5.15 -13.35
CA TRP A 145 5.65 4.58 -12.59
C TRP A 145 6.05 3.18 -13.07
N TYR A 146 5.10 2.24 -13.18
CA TYR A 146 5.36 0.88 -13.65
C TYR A 146 6.00 0.88 -15.04
N LEU A 147 5.51 1.76 -15.92
CA LEU A 147 6.08 1.98 -17.25
C LEU A 147 7.54 2.44 -17.17
N LYS A 148 7.86 3.42 -16.31
CA LYS A 148 9.23 3.93 -16.16
C LYS A 148 10.21 2.86 -15.67
N ILE A 149 9.79 1.99 -14.74
CA ILE A 149 10.60 0.84 -14.30
C ILE A 149 10.88 -0.10 -15.48
N LEU A 150 9.85 -0.42 -16.27
CA LEU A 150 9.98 -1.31 -17.43
C LEU A 150 10.93 -0.73 -18.45
N GLU A 151 10.75 0.54 -18.81
CA GLU A 151 11.58 1.26 -19.78
C GLU A 151 13.04 1.32 -19.31
N GLY A 152 13.26 1.65 -18.03
CA GLY A 152 14.59 1.72 -17.43
C GLY A 152 15.33 0.37 -17.39
N ASN A 153 14.59 -0.75 -17.38
CA ASN A 153 15.15 -2.10 -17.31
C ASN A 153 15.00 -2.90 -18.62
N ARG A 154 14.56 -2.25 -19.72
CA ARG A 154 14.20 -2.92 -20.97
C ARG A 154 15.31 -3.78 -21.54
N GLU A 155 16.56 -3.31 -21.52
CA GLU A 155 17.71 -4.09 -21.99
C GLU A 155 17.97 -5.34 -21.14
N LYS A 156 17.82 -5.22 -19.81
CA LYS A 156 18.02 -6.32 -18.88
C LYS A 156 16.97 -7.42 -19.11
N VAL A 157 15.70 -7.03 -19.25
CA VAL A 157 14.60 -7.95 -19.58
C VAL A 157 14.82 -8.62 -20.93
N SER A 158 15.18 -7.84 -21.96
CA SER A 158 15.43 -8.36 -23.30
C SER A 158 16.55 -9.43 -23.31
N LYS A 159 17.63 -9.19 -22.55
CA LYS A 159 18.72 -10.16 -22.36
C LYS A 159 18.27 -11.42 -21.63
N ALA A 160 17.45 -11.30 -20.59
CA ALA A 160 16.92 -12.45 -19.85
C ALA A 160 16.03 -13.34 -20.75
N ILE A 161 15.12 -12.73 -21.51
CA ILE A 161 14.24 -13.43 -22.45
C ILE A 161 15.07 -14.13 -23.53
N SER A 162 16.07 -13.44 -24.10
CA SER A 162 16.97 -14.03 -25.09
C SER A 162 17.83 -15.16 -24.52
N GLY A 163 18.07 -15.16 -23.21
CA GLY A 163 18.75 -16.22 -22.47
C GLY A 163 17.86 -17.42 -22.13
N GLY A 164 16.59 -17.42 -22.53
CA GLY A 164 15.65 -18.52 -22.33
C GLY A 164 14.75 -18.38 -21.10
N THR A 165 14.77 -17.25 -20.39
CA THR A 165 13.79 -16.98 -19.32
C THR A 165 12.41 -16.73 -19.93
N ASP A 166 11.36 -17.26 -19.30
CA ASP A 166 9.99 -16.98 -19.72
C ASP A 166 9.69 -15.48 -19.64
N THR A 167 8.86 -14.98 -20.56
CA THR A 167 8.56 -13.54 -20.65
C THR A 167 7.83 -13.04 -19.41
N ILE A 168 6.93 -13.84 -18.84
CA ILE A 168 6.17 -13.46 -17.64
C ILE A 168 7.13 -13.36 -16.46
N ASP A 169 8.02 -14.33 -16.28
CA ASP A 169 9.00 -14.32 -15.20
C ASP A 169 9.97 -13.15 -15.34
N ALA A 170 10.51 -12.91 -16.55
CA ALA A 170 11.44 -11.83 -16.81
C ALA A 170 10.85 -10.43 -16.53
N ILE A 171 9.56 -10.24 -16.76
CA ILE A 171 8.85 -8.98 -16.45
C ILE A 171 8.51 -8.93 -14.96
N THR A 172 7.97 -10.00 -14.38
CA THR A 172 7.51 -10.03 -12.99
C THR A 172 8.69 -9.83 -12.03
N ASP A 173 9.86 -10.37 -12.35
CA ASP A 173 11.08 -10.21 -11.55
C ASP A 173 11.60 -8.76 -11.50
N LEU A 174 11.15 -7.86 -12.38
CA LEU A 174 11.43 -6.43 -12.24
C LEU A 174 10.69 -5.78 -11.07
N TYR A 175 9.52 -6.31 -10.75
CA TYR A 175 8.58 -5.74 -9.79
C TYR A 175 8.56 -6.50 -8.46
N ARG A 176 9.14 -7.70 -8.44
CA ARG A 176 9.52 -8.40 -7.20
C ARG A 176 10.72 -7.68 -6.61
N GLY A 177 10.48 -6.83 -5.61
CA GLY A 177 11.52 -6.20 -4.78
C GLY A 177 12.30 -7.23 -3.98
#